data_AF-A0A7H0HAS5-F1
#
_entry.id   AF-A0A7H0HAS5-F1
#
_cell.length_a   1.000
_cell.length_b   1.000
_cell.length_c   1.000
_cell.angle_alpha   90.00
_cell.angle_beta   90.00
_cell.angle_gamma   90.00
#
_symmetry.space_group_name_H-M   'P 1'
#
loop_
_entity.id
_entity.type
_entity.pdbx_description
1 polymer ?
#
loop_
_entity_poly.entity_id
_entity_poly.type
_entity_poly.pdbx_seq_one_letter_code
_entity_poly.pdbx_strand_id
1 'polypeptide(L)'
;MRLVVADIASRVETLYEELTGRRGPQIRVFEPALCCNTGVCGTDVDEALVAFTADLEHLRREGVDIERRNLANDPSAFAENPVVAGFLQVAGSAGLPLVLVDQITVATGRYPDRAELRRLAGLGGDLGLTPTRGCC
;
A
#
# COMPACT_ATOMS: atom_id res chain seq x y z
N MET A 1 28.03 -25.41 26.37
CA MET A 1 28.11 -24.04 25.82
C MET A 1 27.93 -23.96 24.30
N ARG A 2 28.44 -24.89 23.48
CA ARG A 2 28.24 -24.90 22.01
C ARG A 2 26.76 -24.97 21.55
N LEU A 3 25.90 -25.66 22.30
CA LEU A 3 24.47 -25.77 21.97
C LEU A 3 23.70 -24.44 22.08
N VAL A 4 24.10 -23.56 23.01
CA VAL A 4 23.41 -22.27 23.23
C VAL A 4 23.78 -21.26 22.14
N VAL A 5 25.04 -21.26 21.68
CA VAL A 5 25.49 -20.35 20.61
C VAL A 5 24.86 -20.72 19.27
N ALA A 6 24.73 -22.03 18.98
CA ALA A 6 24.04 -22.50 17.77
C ALA A 6 22.54 -22.17 17.77
N ASP A 7 21.88 -22.26 18.94
CA ASP A 7 20.47 -21.93 19.10
C ASP A 7 20.21 -20.41 18.97
N ILE A 8 21.10 -19.58 19.54
CA ILE A 8 21.05 -18.13 19.36
C ILE A 8 21.30 -17.76 17.88
N ALA A 9 22.28 -18.36 17.22
CA ALA A 9 22.57 -18.08 15.82
C ALA A 9 21.39 -18.45 14.90
N SER A 10 20.76 -19.61 15.13
CA SER A 10 19.56 -20.04 14.40
C SER A 10 18.37 -19.09 14.60
N ARG A 11 18.15 -18.63 15.84
CA ARG A 11 17.10 -17.67 16.17
C ARG A 11 17.38 -16.28 15.59
N VAL A 12 18.63 -15.84 15.59
CA VAL A 12 19.03 -14.58 14.96
C VAL A 12 18.87 -14.66 13.45
N GLU A 13 19.22 -15.77 12.81
CA GLU A 13 19.02 -15.98 11.37
C GLU A 13 17.53 -16.00 11.00
N THR A 14 16.70 -16.70 11.78
CA THR A 14 15.24 -16.73 11.57
C THR A 14 14.63 -15.34 11.73
N LEU A 15 15.02 -14.61 12.78
CA LEU A 15 14.58 -13.23 12.98
C LEU A 15 15.11 -12.31 11.87
N TYR A 16 16.32 -12.53 11.38
CA TYR A 16 16.88 -11.77 10.28
C TYR A 16 16.12 -12.07 8.99
N GLU A 17 15.78 -13.32 8.66
CA GLU A 17 14.94 -13.66 7.52
C GLU A 17 13.50 -13.14 7.66
N GLU A 18 12.94 -13.07 8.87
CA GLU A 18 11.65 -12.41 9.12
C GLU A 18 11.72 -10.88 8.97
N LEU A 19 12.85 -10.28 9.33
CA LEU A 19 13.09 -8.83 9.23
C LEU A 19 13.60 -8.39 7.85
N THR A 20 14.25 -9.26 7.10
CA THR A 20 14.91 -8.98 5.80
C THR A 20 14.31 -9.73 4.62
N GLY A 21 13.52 -10.78 4.87
CA GLY A 21 12.58 -11.35 3.92
C GLY A 21 11.44 -10.36 3.70
N ARG A 22 11.72 -9.33 2.91
CA ARG A 22 10.81 -8.20 2.65
C ARG A 22 9.45 -8.75 2.22
N ARG A 23 8.49 -8.73 3.14
CA ARG A 23 7.07 -8.68 2.76
C ARG A 23 6.95 -7.44 1.86
N GLY A 24 6.42 -7.60 0.65
CA GLY A 24 6.31 -6.50 -0.31
C GLY A 24 5.60 -5.29 0.30
N PRO A 25 5.82 -4.06 -0.23
CA PRO A 25 5.22 -2.85 0.31
C PRO A 25 3.71 -3.01 0.51
N GLN A 26 3.20 -2.62 1.68
CA GLN A 26 1.77 -2.70 1.99
C GLN A 26 1.08 -1.43 1.53
N ILE A 27 0.15 -1.55 0.58
CA ILE A 27 -0.67 -0.43 0.11
C ILE A 27 -1.96 -0.41 0.93
N ARG A 28 -2.29 0.75 1.51
CA ARG A 28 -3.53 0.98 2.23
C ARG A 28 -4.23 2.20 1.63
N VAL A 29 -5.47 2.03 1.20
CA VAL A 29 -6.26 3.09 0.57
C VAL A 29 -7.44 3.45 1.46
N PHE A 30 -7.52 4.73 1.80
CA PHE A 30 -8.57 5.31 2.64
C PHE A 30 -9.43 6.20 1.75
N GLU A 31 -10.60 5.70 1.40
CA GLU A 31 -11.54 6.31 0.47
C GLU A 31 -12.40 7.39 1.15
N PRO A 32 -12.92 8.37 0.39
CA PRO A 32 -14.02 9.22 0.82
C PRO A 32 -15.23 8.41 1.30
N ALA A 33 -16.22 9.09 1.87
CA ALA A 33 -17.51 8.48 2.20
C ALA A 33 -18.27 8.08 0.92
N LEU A 34 -18.06 6.84 0.47
CA LEU A 34 -18.69 6.25 -0.72
C LEU A 34 -19.88 5.36 -0.31
N CYS A 35 -20.83 5.12 -1.22
CA CYS A 35 -21.96 4.22 -0.96
C CYS A 35 -21.54 2.73 -0.91
N CYS A 36 -20.43 2.36 -1.53
CA CYS A 36 -19.78 1.05 -1.41
C CYS A 36 -18.26 1.21 -1.46
N ASN A 37 -17.49 0.17 -1.16
CA ASN A 37 -16.04 0.30 -1.07
C ASN A 37 -15.36 0.72 -2.38
N THR A 38 -15.97 0.47 -3.55
CA THR A 38 -15.47 0.86 -4.89
C THR A 38 -16.03 2.19 -5.37
N GLY A 39 -17.11 2.67 -4.76
CA GLY A 39 -17.89 3.81 -5.28
C GLY A 39 -18.42 3.61 -6.71
N VAL A 40 -18.43 2.38 -7.25
CA VAL A 40 -18.96 2.07 -8.59
C VAL A 40 -20.42 1.60 -8.56
N CYS A 41 -21.16 1.97 -7.52
CA CYS A 41 -22.58 1.64 -7.40
C CYS A 41 -23.46 2.81 -7.87
N GLY A 42 -24.45 2.54 -8.71
CA GLY A 42 -25.36 3.55 -9.25
C GLY A 42 -25.21 3.73 -10.76
N THR A 43 -25.89 4.74 -11.30
CA THR A 43 -25.95 5.02 -12.74
C THR A 43 -24.95 6.07 -13.21
N ASP A 44 -24.36 6.83 -12.30
CA ASP A 44 -23.39 7.90 -12.57
C ASP A 44 -22.06 7.53 -11.91
N VAL A 45 -21.32 6.65 -12.59
CA VAL A 45 -20.10 6.04 -12.06
C VAL A 45 -18.90 6.88 -12.48
N ASP A 46 -18.05 7.23 -11.51
CA ASP A 46 -16.78 7.89 -11.78
C ASP A 46 -15.80 6.93 -12.46
N GLU A 47 -15.36 7.28 -13.67
CA GLU A 47 -14.40 6.49 -14.45
C GLU A 47 -13.06 6.31 -13.73
N ALA A 48 -12.64 7.27 -12.91
CA ALA A 48 -11.42 7.16 -12.11
C ALA A 48 -11.54 6.05 -11.07
N LEU A 49 -12.70 5.90 -10.42
CA LEU A 49 -12.98 4.82 -9.47
C LEU A 49 -13.03 3.44 -10.14
N VAL A 50 -13.54 3.38 -11.38
CA VAL A 50 -13.54 2.15 -12.20
C VAL A 50 -12.11 1.74 -12.54
N ALA A 51 -11.33 2.65 -13.11
CA ALA A 51 -9.94 2.40 -13.49
C ALA A 51 -9.11 1.99 -12.28
N PHE A 52 -9.21 2.76 -11.19
CA PHE A 52 -8.48 2.50 -9.96
C PHE A 52 -8.87 1.16 -9.32
N THR A 53 -10.16 0.82 -9.30
CA THR A 53 -10.61 -0.51 -8.83
C THR A 53 -10.01 -1.63 -9.67
N ALA A 54 -10.02 -1.51 -11.00
CA ALA A 54 -9.43 -2.51 -11.89
C ALA A 54 -7.91 -2.66 -11.67
N ASP A 55 -7.22 -1.56 -11.42
CA ASP A 55 -5.78 -1.54 -11.15
C ASP A 55 -5.43 -2.19 -9.80
N LEU A 56 -6.17 -1.88 -8.72
CA LEU A 56 -5.97 -2.55 -7.43
C LEU A 56 -6.20 -4.05 -7.52
N GLU A 57 -7.26 -4.49 -8.21
CA GLU A 57 -7.53 -5.92 -8.43
C GLU A 57 -6.45 -6.60 -9.29
N HIS A 58 -5.87 -5.87 -10.24
CA HIS A 58 -4.74 -6.37 -11.00
C HIS A 58 -3.51 -6.61 -10.12
N LEU A 59 -3.13 -5.65 -9.27
CA LEU A 59 -1.99 -5.79 -8.38
C LEU A 59 -2.22 -6.84 -7.27
N ARG A 60 -3.44 -6.96 -6.74
CA ARG A 60 -3.80 -8.03 -5.79
C ARG A 60 -3.55 -9.41 -6.38
N ARG A 61 -3.92 -9.62 -7.66
CA ARG A 61 -3.64 -10.88 -8.37
C ARG A 61 -2.14 -11.13 -8.60
N GLU A 62 -1.32 -10.08 -8.63
CA GLU A 62 0.15 -10.18 -8.66
C GLU A 62 0.76 -10.41 -7.26
N GLY A 63 -0.06 -10.52 -6.21
CA GLY A 63 0.38 -10.81 -4.85
C GLY A 63 0.70 -9.58 -3.99
N VAL A 64 0.36 -8.37 -4.45
CA VAL A 64 0.57 -7.14 -3.65
C VAL A 64 -0.42 -7.10 -2.48
N ASP A 65 0.07 -6.77 -1.29
CA ASP A 65 -0.73 -6.58 -0.09
C ASP A 65 -1.48 -5.23 -0.16
N ILE A 66 -2.75 -5.27 -0.54
CA ILE A 66 -3.59 -4.08 -0.73
C ILE A 66 -4.90 -4.19 0.06
N GLU A 67 -5.10 -3.29 1.04
CA GLU A 67 -6.40 -3.10 1.68
C GLU A 67 -7.00 -1.74 1.31
N ARG A 68 -8.33 -1.71 1.25
CA ARG A 68 -9.10 -0.50 0.96
C ARG A 68 -10.25 -0.36 1.93
N ARG A 69 -10.38 0.82 2.53
CA ARG A 69 -11.40 1.19 3.53
C ARG A 69 -12.12 2.44 3.07
N ASN A 70 -13.40 2.56 3.38
CA ASN A 70 -14.23 3.71 3.05
C ASN A 70 -14.79 4.31 4.34
N LEU A 71 -14.71 5.63 4.47
CA LEU A 71 -15.10 6.37 5.66
C LEU A 71 -16.56 6.11 6.09
N ALA A 72 -17.47 5.89 5.14
CA ALA A 72 -18.88 5.61 5.44
C ALA A 72 -19.09 4.21 6.05
N ASN A 73 -18.28 3.23 5.66
CA ASN A 73 -18.47 1.83 6.02
C ASN A 73 -17.58 1.36 7.17
N ASP A 74 -16.41 2.00 7.33
CA ASP A 74 -15.41 1.64 8.34
C ASP A 74 -14.76 2.89 8.96
N PRO A 75 -15.53 3.75 9.65
CA PRO A 75 -14.99 4.96 10.28
C PRO A 75 -13.96 4.66 11.38
N SER A 76 -14.05 3.50 12.03
CA SER A 76 -13.07 3.02 13.03
C SER A 76 -11.66 2.93 12.45
N ALA A 77 -11.49 2.34 11.25
CA ALA A 77 -10.18 2.21 10.63
C ALA A 77 -9.48 3.55 10.37
N PHE A 78 -10.24 4.65 10.22
CA PHE A 78 -9.68 6.00 10.02
C PHE A 78 -9.26 6.64 11.36
N ALA A 79 -9.98 6.33 12.44
CA ALA A 79 -9.66 6.84 13.78
C ALA A 79 -8.52 6.06 14.44
N GLU A 80 -8.42 4.75 14.17
CA GLU A 80 -7.43 3.86 14.79
C GLU A 80 -6.03 3.98 14.17
N ASN A 81 -5.93 4.44 12.91
CA ASN A 81 -4.64 4.69 12.29
C ASN A 81 -4.18 6.15 12.56
N PRO A 82 -3.08 6.37 13.30
CA PRO A 82 -2.65 7.72 13.68
C PRO A 82 -2.31 8.63 12.49
N VAL A 83 -1.79 8.07 11.39
CA VAL A 83 -1.45 8.83 10.17
C VAL A 83 -2.73 9.33 9.50
N VAL A 84 -3.73 8.46 9.40
CA VAL A 84 -5.03 8.79 8.79
C VAL A 84 -5.81 9.76 9.67
N ALA A 85 -5.86 9.53 10.98
CA ALA A 85 -6.52 10.41 11.93
C ALA A 85 -5.90 11.83 11.91
N GLY A 86 -4.57 11.90 11.93
CA GLY A 86 -3.84 13.18 11.80
C GLY A 86 -4.11 13.87 10.46
N PHE A 87 -4.14 13.12 9.36
CA PHE A 87 -4.50 13.66 8.05
C PHE A 87 -5.92 14.26 8.06
N LEU A 88 -6.91 13.53 8.59
CA LEU A 88 -8.29 14.02 8.67
C LEU A 88 -8.42 15.26 9.57
N GLN A 89 -7.64 15.35 10.65
CA GLN A 89 -7.65 16.51 11.53
C GLN A 89 -7.15 17.79 10.82
N VAL A 90 -6.17 17.65 9.93
CA VAL A 90 -5.53 18.79 9.26
C VAL A 90 -6.21 19.12 7.92
N ALA A 91 -6.41 18.13 7.06
CA ALA A 91 -6.92 18.31 5.71
C ALA A 91 -8.45 18.15 5.59
N GLY A 92 -9.09 17.52 6.58
CA GLY A 92 -10.49 17.14 6.52
C GLY A 92 -10.78 15.98 5.55
N SER A 93 -12.01 15.47 5.59
CA SER A 93 -12.45 14.36 4.72
C SER A 93 -12.50 14.72 3.23
N ALA A 94 -12.55 16.02 2.89
CA ALA A 94 -12.47 16.50 1.51
C ALA A 94 -11.10 16.26 0.86
N GLY A 95 -10.05 15.98 1.65
CA GLY A 95 -8.73 15.63 1.15
C GLY A 95 -8.57 14.16 0.73
N LEU A 96 -9.58 13.32 0.95
CA LEU A 96 -9.57 11.92 0.54
C LEU A 96 -9.74 11.80 -1.00
N PRO A 97 -9.27 10.72 -1.64
CA PRO A 97 -8.67 9.51 -1.05
C PRO A 97 -7.28 9.77 -0.46
N LEU A 98 -6.87 8.99 0.54
CA LEU A 98 -5.52 8.95 1.10
C LEU A 98 -4.90 7.58 0.83
N VAL A 99 -3.73 7.55 0.21
CA VAL A 99 -2.98 6.31 -0.06
C VAL A 99 -1.72 6.27 0.79
N LEU A 100 -1.56 5.18 1.53
CA LEU A 100 -0.37 4.89 2.32
C LEU A 100 0.41 3.71 1.72
N VAL A 101 1.73 3.78 1.77
CA VAL A 101 2.64 2.64 1.60
C VAL A 101 3.46 2.50 2.87
N ASP A 102 3.34 1.35 3.55
CA ASP A 102 4.02 1.10 4.82
C ASP A 102 3.86 2.25 5.83
N GLN A 103 2.62 2.74 5.96
CA GLN A 103 2.21 3.88 6.81
C GLN A 103 2.71 5.27 6.35
N ILE A 104 3.37 5.37 5.20
CA ILE A 104 3.80 6.65 4.63
C ILE A 104 2.79 7.15 3.60
N THR A 105 2.33 8.39 3.74
CA THR A 105 1.46 9.04 2.76
C THR A 105 2.16 9.22 1.42
N VAL A 106 1.59 8.67 0.35
CA VAL A 106 2.14 8.76 -1.02
C VAL A 106 1.21 9.47 -2.01
N ALA A 107 -0.09 9.55 -1.72
CA ALA A 107 -1.05 10.33 -2.52
C ALA A 107 -2.24 10.78 -1.66
N THR A 108 -2.77 11.95 -1.99
CA THR A 108 -3.99 12.52 -1.40
C THR A 108 -4.83 13.19 -2.49
N GLY A 109 -6.16 13.21 -2.35
CA GLY A 109 -7.09 13.91 -3.24
C GLY A 109 -7.16 13.39 -4.69
N ARG A 110 -6.38 12.36 -5.04
CA ARG A 110 -6.37 11.71 -6.35
C ARG A 110 -6.03 10.23 -6.22
N TYR A 111 -6.50 9.45 -7.18
CA TYR A 111 -6.10 8.05 -7.34
C TYR A 111 -4.78 7.96 -8.13
N PRO A 112 -3.76 7.22 -7.64
CA PRO A 112 -2.59 6.90 -8.43
C PRO A 112 -2.94 6.01 -9.62
N ASP A 113 -2.29 6.22 -10.76
CA ASP A 113 -2.48 5.34 -11.93
C ASP A 113 -1.78 3.98 -11.75
N ARG A 114 -2.06 3.01 -12.64
CA ARG A 114 -1.40 1.69 -12.62
C ARG A 114 0.12 1.77 -12.55
N ALA A 115 0.75 2.68 -13.30
CA ALA A 115 2.20 2.76 -13.34
C ALA A 115 2.77 3.28 -12.01
N GLU A 116 2.12 4.26 -11.39
CA GLU A 116 2.40 4.71 -10.03
C GLU A 116 2.23 3.58 -9.01
N LEU A 117 1.08 2.89 -9.04
CA LEU A 117 0.79 1.78 -8.13
C LEU A 117 1.83 0.66 -8.24
N ARG A 118 2.26 0.31 -9.45
CA ARG A 118 3.32 -0.70 -9.65
C ARG A 118 4.65 -0.25 -9.05
N ARG A 119 5.05 1.01 -9.22
CA ARG A 119 6.27 1.54 -8.59
C ARG A 119 6.17 1.50 -7.06
N LEU A 120 5.03 1.93 -6.51
CA LEU A 120 4.74 1.91 -5.08
C LEU A 120 4.76 0.47 -4.51
N ALA A 121 4.30 -0.51 -5.27
CA ALA A 121 4.32 -1.92 -4.92
C ALA A 121 5.72 -2.58 -5.07
N GLY A 122 6.75 -1.84 -5.48
CA GLY A 122 8.07 -2.40 -5.78
C GLY A 122 8.09 -3.29 -7.04
N LEU A 123 7.07 -3.20 -7.88
CA LEU A 123 6.91 -3.91 -9.17
C LEU A 123 7.30 -3.04 -10.37
N GLY A 124 7.80 -1.83 -10.13
CA GLY A 124 8.52 -1.06 -11.13
C GLY A 124 9.80 -1.82 -11.45
N GLY A 125 10.02 -2.12 -12.73
CA GLY A 125 11.26 -2.75 -13.18
C GLY A 125 12.49 -2.03 -12.64
N ASP A 126 13.56 -2.79 -12.48
CA ASP A 126 14.92 -2.41 -12.08
C ASP A 126 15.15 -0.89 -12.16
N LEU A 127 15.64 -0.26 -11.08
CA LEU A 127 15.84 1.19 -10.89
C LEU A 127 16.78 1.86 -11.93
N GLY A 128 17.02 1.23 -13.09
CA GLY A 128 18.11 1.56 -13.99
C GLY A 128 19.47 1.24 -13.38
N LEU A 129 19.51 0.59 -12.22
CA LEU A 129 20.73 0.13 -11.56
C LEU A 129 21.12 -1.24 -12.10
N THR A 130 21.13 -1.38 -13.42
CA THR A 130 21.92 -2.44 -14.02
C THR A 130 23.37 -2.06 -13.71
N PRO A 131 24.14 -2.82 -12.90
CA PRO A 131 25.57 -2.62 -12.85
C PRO A 131 26.04 -2.77 -14.30
N THR A 132 26.51 -1.67 -14.88
CA THR A 132 27.16 -1.67 -16.18
C THR A 132 28.32 -2.64 -16.06
N ARG A 133 28.10 -3.89 -16.48
CA ARG A 133 29.19 -4.76 -16.86
C ARG A 133 29.80 -4.08 -18.07
N GLY A 134 30.82 -3.27 -17.80
CA GLY A 134 31.64 -2.65 -18.82
C GLY A 134 32.09 -3.74 -19.78
N CYS A 135 31.68 -3.60 -21.04
CA CYS A 135 32.40 -4.16 -22.16
C CYS A 135 33.28 -3.03 -22.70
N CYS A 136 34.55 -3.03 -22.26
CA CYS A 136 35.69 -2.44 -22.95
C CYS A 136 36.90 -3.31 -22.59
#